data_AF-A0A699U8U3-F1
#
_entry.id   AF-A0A699U8U3-F1
#
_cell.length_a   1.000
_cell.length_b   1.000
_cell.length_c   1.000
_cell.angle_alpha   90.00
_cell.angle_beta   90.00
_cell.angle_gamma   90.00
#
_symmetry.space_group_name_H-M   'P 1'
#
loop_
_entity.id
_entity.type
_entity.pdbx_description
1 polymer ?
#
loop_
_entity_poly.entity_id
_entity_poly.type
_entity_poly.pdbx_seq_one_letter_code
_entity_poly.pdbx_strand_id
1 'polypeptide(L)'
;ARLVARGYHQEEGIDFEESFAPVARLESIRIFLAYAAHKNMVVYQMDMKTVFLNGNLQENVYVSQPDGFVDPDNPNHVYKLKKALYGLKQAPRAWYDMLSMFLLSQDFSKGSVDPTLFIKKNGNDLLLVQIYVDDIIFAAPTLELCDLFNNLMCSKFKMSMMGKISFFLGL
;
A
#
# COMPACT_ATOMS: atom_id res chain seq x y z
N ALA A 1 -11.72 -14.83 -11.55
CA ALA A 1 -11.72 -15.25 -10.13
C ALA A 1 -10.47 -14.70 -9.45
N ARG A 2 -10.55 -14.26 -8.18
CA ARG A 2 -9.39 -13.86 -7.37
C ARG A 2 -9.02 -15.00 -6.43
N LEU A 3 -7.74 -15.36 -6.35
CA LEU A 3 -7.26 -16.29 -5.33
C LEU A 3 -7.15 -15.53 -4.01
N VAL A 4 -7.80 -16.05 -2.96
CA VAL A 4 -7.84 -15.44 -1.62
C VAL A 4 -7.36 -16.49 -0.62
N ALA A 5 -6.37 -16.12 0.20
CA ALA A 5 -5.89 -16.96 1.28
C ALA A 5 -6.93 -17.02 2.41
N ARG A 6 -7.02 -18.16 3.07
CA ARG A 6 -7.87 -18.36 4.25
C ARG A 6 -7.15 -17.92 5.52
N GLY A 7 -6.77 -16.64 5.64
CA GLY A 7 -5.95 -16.19 6.79
C GLY A 7 -6.63 -16.31 8.15
N TYR A 8 -7.94 -16.58 8.21
CA TYR A 8 -8.61 -16.95 9.45
C TYR A 8 -8.16 -18.31 10.01
N HIS A 9 -7.49 -19.16 9.22
CA HIS A 9 -6.81 -20.37 9.69
C HIS A 9 -5.35 -20.13 10.07
N GLN A 10 -4.81 -18.91 9.95
CA GLN A 10 -3.42 -18.63 10.35
C GLN A 10 -3.30 -18.49 11.87
N GLU A 11 -2.28 -19.14 12.42
CA GLU A 11 -1.91 -19.11 13.84
C GLU A 11 -0.73 -18.15 14.08
N GLU A 12 -0.87 -17.28 15.08
CA GLU A 12 0.18 -16.35 15.51
C GLU A 12 1.33 -17.11 16.17
N GLY A 13 2.58 -16.75 15.87
CA GLY A 13 3.79 -17.47 16.29
C GLY A 13 4.08 -18.74 15.47
N ILE A 14 3.26 -19.06 14.47
CA ILE A 14 3.48 -20.16 13.52
C ILE A 14 3.51 -19.62 12.09
N ASP A 15 2.40 -19.03 11.63
CA ASP A 15 2.25 -18.55 10.25
C ASP A 15 2.62 -17.07 10.07
N PHE A 16 2.61 -16.31 11.16
CA PHE A 16 3.00 -14.91 11.22
C PHE A 16 3.36 -14.51 12.67
N GLU A 17 4.26 -13.55 12.81
CA GLU A 17 4.64 -13.00 14.13
C GLU A 17 3.92 -11.67 14.41
N GLU A 18 3.78 -10.81 13.40
CA GLU A 18 3.13 -9.50 13.53
C GLU A 18 2.29 -9.20 12.29
N SER A 19 1.01 -8.86 12.50
CA SER A 19 0.06 -8.52 11.44
C SER A 19 -0.28 -7.04 11.36
N PHE A 20 0.19 -6.22 12.30
CA PHE A 20 -0.22 -4.82 12.39
C PHE A 20 0.36 -3.99 11.25
N ALA A 21 -0.51 -3.32 10.50
CA ALA A 21 -0.15 -2.33 9.50
C ALA A 21 -0.66 -0.95 9.94
N PRO A 22 0.17 0.11 9.88
CA PRO A 22 -0.31 1.45 10.14
C PRO A 22 -1.43 1.85 9.18
N VAL A 23 -2.50 2.43 9.72
CA VAL A 23 -3.62 2.98 8.94
C VAL A 23 -3.77 4.46 9.26
N ALA A 24 -3.89 5.28 8.22
CA ALA A 24 -4.10 6.71 8.39
C ALA A 24 -5.39 6.96 9.18
N ARG A 25 -5.30 7.82 10.19
CA ARG A 25 -6.47 8.24 10.95
C ARG A 25 -7.26 9.28 10.16
N LEU A 26 -8.57 9.32 10.36
CA LEU A 26 -9.43 10.32 9.71
C LEU A 26 -9.01 11.75 10.06
N GLU A 27 -8.53 11.98 11.28
CA GLU A 27 -7.97 13.26 11.71
C GLU A 27 -6.74 13.64 10.90
N SER A 28 -5.82 12.69 10.67
CA SER A 28 -4.64 12.92 9.83
C SER A 28 -5.03 13.26 8.40
N ILE A 29 -6.00 12.55 7.83
CA ILE A 29 -6.52 12.81 6.49
C ILE A 29 -7.15 14.21 6.42
N ARG A 30 -7.95 14.60 7.42
CA ARG A 30 -8.54 15.95 7.48
C ARG A 30 -7.48 17.04 7.57
N ILE A 31 -6.44 16.84 8.40
CA ILE A 31 -5.32 17.78 8.52
C ILE A 31 -4.55 17.86 7.20
N PHE A 32 -4.29 16.73 6.55
CA PHE A 32 -3.66 16.66 5.23
C PHE A 32 -4.45 17.47 4.20
N LEU A 33 -5.78 17.27 4.11
CA LEU A 33 -6.65 18.00 3.18
C LEU A 33 -6.69 19.50 3.50
N ALA A 34 -6.80 19.86 4.78
CA ALA A 34 -6.80 21.26 5.21
C ALA A 34 -5.48 21.96 4.88
N TYR A 35 -4.35 21.28 5.08
CA TYR A 35 -3.04 21.80 4.72
C TYR A 35 -2.87 21.95 3.21
N ALA A 36 -3.28 20.95 2.42
CA ALA A 36 -3.25 21.01 0.96
C ALA A 36 -4.07 22.20 0.45
N ALA A 37 -5.27 22.42 0.98
CA ALA A 37 -6.11 23.57 0.65
C ALA A 37 -5.44 24.89 1.03
N HIS A 38 -4.88 25.00 2.24
CA HIS A 38 -4.19 26.20 2.71
C HIS A 38 -2.96 26.55 1.85
N LYS A 39 -2.25 25.54 1.32
CA LYS A 39 -1.09 25.71 0.43
C LYS A 39 -1.45 25.72 -1.06
N ASN A 40 -2.74 25.76 -1.39
CA ASN A 40 -3.24 25.74 -2.77
C ASN A 40 -2.69 24.57 -3.61
N MET A 41 -2.55 23.41 -2.97
CA MET A 41 -2.10 22.17 -3.60
C MET A 41 -3.29 21.40 -4.15
N VAL A 42 -3.08 20.68 -5.25
CA VAL A 42 -4.10 19.78 -5.79
C VAL A 42 -3.88 18.39 -5.20
N VAL A 43 -4.96 17.78 -4.71
CA VAL A 43 -4.94 16.43 -4.16
C VAL A 43 -5.41 15.44 -5.21
N TYR A 44 -4.65 14.36 -5.35
CA TYR A 44 -4.85 13.29 -6.30
C TYR A 44 -4.95 11.95 -5.57
N GLN A 45 -5.60 10.96 -6.21
CA GLN A 45 -5.67 9.60 -5.72
C GLN A 45 -5.02 8.64 -6.71
N MET A 46 -4.28 7.67 -6.16
CA MET A 46 -3.77 6.51 -6.88
C MET A 46 -4.33 5.25 -6.23
N ASP A 47 -4.81 4.35 -7.09
CA ASP A 47 -5.24 3.00 -6.71
C ASP A 47 -4.19 1.98 -7.14
N MET A 48 -3.98 0.99 -6.29
CA MET A 48 -3.08 -0.10 -6.56
C MET A 48 -3.83 -1.40 -6.86
N LYS A 49 -3.80 -1.81 -8.13
CA LYS A 49 -4.57 -2.97 -8.60
C LYS A 49 -4.16 -4.32 -7.99
N THR A 50 -2.95 -4.42 -7.43
CA THR A 50 -2.36 -5.70 -6.96
C THR A 50 -1.52 -5.52 -5.69
N VAL A 51 -2.08 -4.79 -4.72
CA VAL A 51 -1.39 -4.37 -3.48
C VAL A 51 -0.58 -5.47 -2.82
N PHE A 52 -1.25 -6.56 -2.47
CA PHE A 52 -0.65 -7.64 -1.68
C PHE A 52 0.34 -8.48 -2.49
N LEU A 53 0.18 -8.59 -3.81
CA LEU A 53 1.10 -9.34 -4.67
C LEU A 53 2.46 -8.66 -4.84
N ASN A 54 2.63 -7.45 -4.32
CA ASN A 54 3.92 -6.79 -4.30
C ASN A 54 4.67 -7.08 -3.00
N GLY A 55 3.99 -7.13 -1.86
CA GLY A 55 4.60 -7.42 -0.55
C GLY A 55 5.35 -8.76 -0.55
N ASN A 56 6.60 -8.76 -0.09
CA ASN A 56 7.33 -9.99 0.16
C ASN A 56 6.93 -10.53 1.54
N LEU A 57 6.68 -11.84 1.63
CA LEU A 57 6.48 -12.50 2.91
C LEU A 57 7.85 -12.80 3.52
N GLN A 58 8.02 -12.47 4.80
CA GLN A 58 9.20 -12.89 5.57
C GLN A 58 9.00 -14.31 6.10
N GLU A 59 7.75 -14.68 6.38
CA GLU A 59 7.38 -15.97 6.93
C GLU A 59 7.11 -17.00 5.83
N ASN A 60 7.25 -18.29 6.19
CA ASN A 60 6.92 -19.39 5.29
C ASN A 60 5.42 -19.68 5.36
N VAL A 61 4.66 -19.08 4.45
CA VAL A 61 3.21 -19.33 4.36
C VAL A 61 2.92 -20.35 3.26
N TYR A 62 2.05 -21.30 3.57
CA TYR A 62 1.58 -22.33 2.64
C TYR A 62 0.07 -22.21 2.42
N VAL A 63 -0.38 -22.53 1.22
CA VAL A 63 -1.81 -22.58 0.87
C VAL A 63 -2.15 -23.91 0.21
N SER A 64 -3.37 -24.40 0.46
CA SER A 64 -3.89 -25.56 -0.25
C SER A 64 -3.95 -25.31 -1.75
N GLN A 65 -3.86 -26.38 -2.53
CA GLN A 65 -4.08 -26.29 -3.97
C GLN A 65 -5.50 -25.77 -4.24
N PRO A 66 -5.67 -24.76 -5.12
CA PRO A 66 -6.99 -24.24 -5.45
C PRO A 66 -7.85 -25.30 -6.14
N ASP A 67 -9.16 -25.23 -5.93
CA ASP A 67 -10.11 -26.10 -6.61
C ASP A 67 -9.94 -26.00 -8.13
N GLY A 68 -9.81 -27.15 -8.80
CA GLY A 68 -9.54 -27.24 -10.24
C GLY A 68 -8.07 -27.12 -10.65
N PHE A 69 -7.15 -26.93 -9.70
CA PHE A 69 -5.69 -26.86 -9.94
C PHE A 69 -4.90 -27.89 -9.11
N VAL A 70 -5.59 -28.88 -8.53
CA VAL A 70 -4.96 -29.97 -7.78
C VAL A 70 -4.14 -30.84 -8.74
N ASP A 71 -2.87 -31.03 -8.43
CA ASP A 71 -1.96 -31.94 -9.11
C ASP A 71 -2.42 -33.40 -8.90
N PRO A 72 -2.76 -34.14 -9.97
CA PRO A 72 -3.19 -35.55 -9.87
C PRO A 72 -2.12 -36.47 -9.27
N ASP A 73 -0.84 -36.19 -9.53
CA ASP A 73 0.28 -36.99 -9.03
C ASP A 73 0.63 -36.64 -7.57
N ASN A 74 0.29 -35.41 -7.16
CA ASN A 74 0.60 -34.88 -5.82
C ASN A 74 -0.63 -34.23 -5.15
N PRO A 75 -1.72 -34.96 -4.90
CA PRO A 75 -2.99 -34.38 -4.46
C PRO A 75 -2.91 -33.72 -3.06
N ASN A 76 -1.98 -34.17 -2.22
CA ASN A 76 -1.80 -33.68 -0.85
C ASN A 76 -0.75 -32.56 -0.73
N HIS A 77 -0.14 -32.12 -1.84
CA HIS A 77 0.82 -31.03 -1.78
C HIS A 77 0.14 -29.68 -1.52
N VAL A 78 0.95 -28.74 -1.04
CA VAL A 78 0.57 -27.36 -0.78
C VAL A 78 1.52 -26.43 -1.52
N TYR A 79 1.04 -25.24 -1.88
CA TYR A 79 1.88 -24.22 -2.49
C TYR A 79 2.50 -23.33 -1.42
N LYS A 80 3.82 -23.13 -1.51
CA LYS A 80 4.52 -22.11 -0.74
C LYS A 80 4.34 -20.75 -1.40
N LEU A 81 3.79 -19.79 -0.67
CA LEU A 81 3.66 -18.41 -1.16
C LEU A 81 5.01 -17.71 -1.14
N LYS A 82 5.38 -17.10 -2.28
CA LYS A 82 6.58 -16.25 -2.39
C LYS A 82 6.29 -14.77 -2.11
N LYS A 83 5.02 -14.39 -2.19
CA LYS A 83 4.52 -13.02 -2.10
C LYS A 83 3.23 -13.03 -1.29
N ALA A 84 2.93 -11.90 -0.66
CA ALA A 84 1.72 -11.77 0.12
C ALA A 84 0.48 -11.91 -0.79
N LEU A 85 -0.60 -12.40 -0.21
CA LEU A 85 -1.84 -12.66 -0.91
C LEU A 85 -2.99 -12.04 -0.11
N TYR A 86 -4.03 -11.61 -0.82
CA TYR A 86 -5.25 -11.13 -0.16
C TYR A 86 -5.78 -12.19 0.81
N GLY A 87 -6.23 -11.75 1.98
CA GLY A 87 -6.76 -12.62 3.03
C GLY A 87 -5.72 -13.13 4.02
N LEU A 88 -4.42 -12.97 3.77
CA LEU A 88 -3.40 -13.20 4.81
C LEU A 88 -3.42 -12.09 5.86
N LYS A 89 -3.22 -12.44 7.13
CA LYS A 89 -3.23 -11.49 8.24
C LYS A 89 -2.11 -10.44 8.13
N GLN A 90 -0.92 -10.83 7.68
CA GLN A 90 0.24 -9.93 7.55
C GLN A 90 0.34 -9.20 6.20
N ALA A 91 -0.53 -9.48 5.24
CA ALA A 91 -0.42 -8.90 3.90
C ALA A 91 -0.46 -7.36 3.87
N PRO A 92 -1.32 -6.66 4.64
CA PRO A 92 -1.30 -5.20 4.74
C PRO A 92 0.02 -4.63 5.24
N ARG A 93 0.64 -5.31 6.21
CA ARG A 93 1.94 -4.90 6.77
C ARG A 93 3.05 -5.07 5.75
N ALA A 94 3.12 -6.25 5.12
CA ALA A 94 4.10 -6.53 4.06
C ALA A 94 4.01 -5.53 2.89
N TRP A 95 2.79 -5.08 2.56
CA TRP A 95 2.58 -4.01 1.59
C TRP A 95 3.11 -2.66 2.09
N TYR A 96 2.66 -2.22 3.27
CA TYR A 96 3.08 -0.94 3.84
C TYR A 96 4.60 -0.86 3.96
N ASP A 97 5.26 -1.91 4.45
CA ASP A 97 6.71 -1.94 4.62
C ASP A 97 7.43 -1.81 3.28
N MET A 98 6.98 -2.54 2.25
CA MET A 98 7.57 -2.45 0.91
C MET A 98 7.42 -1.04 0.33
N LEU A 99 6.21 -0.46 0.40
CA LEU A 99 5.97 0.89 -0.11
C LEU A 99 6.77 1.92 0.68
N SER A 100 6.77 1.81 2.00
CA SER A 100 7.53 2.67 2.89
C SER A 100 9.02 2.63 2.58
N MET A 101 9.60 1.45 2.42
CA MET A 101 11.02 1.30 2.08
C MET A 101 11.34 1.95 0.73
N PHE A 102 10.45 1.76 -0.26
CA PHE A 102 10.62 2.39 -1.56
C PHE A 102 10.54 3.92 -1.46
N LEU A 103 9.54 4.49 -0.79
CA LEU A 103 9.43 5.95 -0.64
C LEU A 103 10.65 6.54 0.09
N LEU A 104 11.11 5.89 1.17
CA LEU A 104 12.32 6.29 1.88
C LEU A 104 13.57 6.26 0.98
N SER A 105 13.67 5.27 0.08
CA SER A 105 14.78 5.21 -0.89
C SER A 105 14.69 6.26 -1.99
N GLN A 106 13.60 7.02 -2.06
CA GLN A 106 13.35 8.10 -3.02
C GLN A 106 13.34 9.47 -2.32
N ASP A 107 14.04 9.59 -1.20
CA ASP A 107 14.22 10.80 -0.40
C ASP A 107 12.93 11.36 0.22
N PHE A 108 11.91 10.51 0.39
CA PHE A 108 10.78 10.86 1.27
C PHE A 108 11.19 10.68 2.73
N SER A 109 10.59 11.51 3.57
CA SER A 109 10.64 11.38 5.03
C SER A 109 9.28 10.95 5.56
N LYS A 110 9.25 10.13 6.60
CA LYS A 110 8.01 9.81 7.32
C LYS A 110 7.57 10.98 8.18
N GLY A 111 6.26 11.17 8.30
CA GLY A 111 5.66 12.06 9.29
C GLY A 111 6.05 11.63 10.71
N SER A 112 6.32 12.61 11.57
CA SER A 112 6.73 12.35 12.96
C SER A 112 5.58 11.84 13.83
N VAL A 113 4.34 12.22 13.51
CA VAL A 113 3.14 11.87 14.27
C VAL A 113 2.38 10.73 13.61
N ASP A 114 2.22 10.78 12.29
CA ASP A 114 1.54 9.75 11.51
C ASP A 114 2.55 9.03 10.60
N PRO A 115 2.84 7.73 10.85
CA PRO A 115 3.77 6.96 10.03
C PRO A 115 3.24 6.65 8.62
N THR A 116 1.95 6.91 8.35
CA THR A 116 1.37 6.76 7.01
C THR A 116 1.45 8.01 6.16
N LEU A 117 1.90 9.13 6.74
CA LEU A 117 2.22 10.36 6.02
C LEU A 117 3.68 10.35 5.58
N PHE A 118 3.94 10.69 4.33
CA PHE A 118 5.26 10.85 3.73
C PHE A 118 5.38 12.23 3.11
N ILE A 119 6.55 12.84 3.27
CA ILE A 119 6.84 14.20 2.86
C ILE A 119 8.14 14.21 2.07
N LYS A 120 8.10 14.75 0.85
CA LYS A 120 9.29 15.04 0.05
C LYS A 120 9.39 16.53 -0.23
N LYS A 121 10.58 17.09 0.00
CA LYS A 121 10.92 18.46 -0.33
C LYS A 121 11.50 18.51 -1.74
N ASN A 122 11.02 19.43 -2.58
CA ASN A 122 11.58 19.73 -3.89
C ASN A 122 11.84 21.23 -3.99
N GLY A 123 13.04 21.66 -3.58
CA GLY A 123 13.34 23.09 -3.40
C GLY A 123 12.42 23.71 -2.33
N ASN A 124 11.63 24.70 -2.73
CA ASN A 124 10.65 25.35 -1.85
C ASN A 124 9.29 24.62 -1.81
N ASP A 125 9.07 23.67 -2.71
CA ASP A 125 7.83 22.93 -2.82
C ASP A 125 7.83 21.67 -1.96
N LEU A 126 6.62 21.25 -1.58
CA LEU A 126 6.38 20.03 -0.82
C LEU A 126 5.46 19.10 -1.61
N LEU A 127 5.81 17.83 -1.62
CA LEU A 127 4.94 16.74 -2.03
C LEU A 127 4.53 15.97 -0.78
N LEU A 128 3.23 15.89 -0.52
CA LEU A 128 2.67 15.15 0.62
C LEU A 128 1.98 13.90 0.10
N VAL A 129 2.21 12.76 0.75
CA VAL A 129 1.64 11.47 0.37
C VAL A 129 1.08 10.83 1.63
N GLN A 130 -0.20 10.47 1.62
CA GLN A 130 -0.87 9.77 2.71
C GLN A 130 -1.33 8.39 2.21
N ILE A 131 -0.92 7.35 2.93
CA ILE A 131 -1.27 5.97 2.62
C ILE A 131 -2.47 5.54 3.47
N TYR A 132 -3.52 5.01 2.84
CA TYR A 132 -4.67 4.43 3.51
C TYR A 132 -4.93 3.02 2.96
N VAL A 133 -4.41 2.00 3.63
CA VAL A 133 -4.53 0.60 3.23
C VAL A 133 -4.02 0.38 1.79
N ASP A 134 -4.91 0.25 0.82
CA ASP A 134 -4.65 0.05 -0.61
C ASP A 134 -4.70 1.35 -1.44
N ASP A 135 -5.30 2.41 -0.89
CA ASP A 135 -5.37 3.73 -1.51
C ASP A 135 -4.19 4.63 -1.11
N ILE A 136 -3.76 5.47 -2.04
CA ILE A 136 -2.79 6.53 -1.79
C ILE A 136 -3.41 7.85 -2.24
N ILE A 137 -3.51 8.82 -1.33
CA ILE A 137 -3.76 10.20 -1.71
C ILE A 137 -2.48 11.00 -1.62
N PHE A 138 -2.26 11.91 -2.54
CA PHE A 138 -1.09 12.78 -2.50
C PHE A 138 -1.43 14.18 -2.96
N ALA A 139 -0.78 15.17 -2.35
CA ALA A 139 -0.97 16.59 -2.65
C ALA A 139 0.29 17.11 -3.33
N ALA A 140 0.12 17.72 -4.50
CA ALA A 140 1.19 18.35 -5.26
C ALA A 140 0.83 19.82 -5.60
N PRO A 141 1.79 20.75 -5.53
CA PRO A 141 1.53 22.16 -5.86
C PRO A 141 1.54 22.41 -7.38
N THR A 142 2.17 21.53 -8.17
CA THR A 142 2.28 21.65 -9.62
C THR A 142 1.95 20.33 -10.31
N LEU A 143 1.51 20.41 -11.56
CA LEU A 143 1.25 19.21 -12.39
C LEU A 143 2.54 18.43 -12.65
N GLU A 144 3.68 19.11 -12.77
CA GLU A 144 4.99 18.48 -12.93
C GLU A 144 5.34 17.56 -11.76
N LEU A 145 5.11 18.01 -10.52
CA LEU A 145 5.33 17.18 -9.32
C LEU A 145 4.34 16.01 -9.24
N CYS A 146 3.11 16.21 -9.70
CA CYS A 146 2.13 15.13 -9.83
C CYS A 146 2.61 14.06 -10.82
N ASP A 147 3.05 14.46 -12.01
CA ASP A 147 3.52 13.54 -13.04
C ASP A 147 4.81 12.83 -12.61
N LEU A 148 5.72 13.55 -11.95
CA LEU A 148 6.95 12.97 -11.41
C LEU A 148 6.64 11.90 -10.35
N PHE A 149 5.73 12.18 -9.43
CA PHE A 149 5.31 11.19 -8.43
C PHE A 149 4.59 9.99 -9.07
N ASN A 150 3.69 10.25 -10.02
CA ASN A 150 2.99 9.20 -10.75
C ASN A 150 3.95 8.26 -11.48
N ASN A 151 4.92 8.83 -12.21
CA ASN A 151 5.94 8.07 -12.95
C ASN A 151 6.83 7.29 -11.99
N LEU A 152 7.23 7.88 -10.86
CA LEU A 152 8.00 7.22 -9.83
C LEU A 152 7.26 5.98 -9.29
N MET A 153 6.00 6.15 -8.91
CA MET A 153 5.18 5.05 -8.38
C MET A 153 4.94 3.96 -9.43
N CYS A 154 4.64 4.35 -10.68
CA CYS A 154 4.44 3.42 -11.80
C CYS A 154 5.73 2.69 -12.21
N SER A 155 6.92 3.26 -11.95
CA SER A 155 8.20 2.60 -12.26
C SER A 155 8.43 1.33 -11.43
N LYS A 156 7.88 1.29 -10.21
CA LYS A 156 8.07 0.19 -9.27
C LYS A 156 6.84 -0.68 -9.12
N PHE A 157 5.66 -0.07 -9.13
CA PHE A 157 4.40 -0.72 -8.81
C PHE A 157 3.40 -0.58 -9.95
N LYS A 158 2.54 -1.59 -10.11
CA LYS A 158 1.42 -1.54 -11.06
C LYS A 158 0.28 -0.69 -10.48
N MET A 159 0.42 0.61 -10.61
CA MET A 159 -0.50 1.64 -10.10
C MET A 159 -1.42 2.17 -11.19
N SER A 160 -2.49 2.85 -10.80
CA SER A 160 -3.33 3.63 -11.72
C SER A 160 -3.73 4.94 -11.06
N MET A 161 -3.47 6.05 -11.74
CA MET A 161 -3.93 7.38 -11.33
C MET A 161 -5.45 7.45 -11.48
N MET A 162 -6.16 7.76 -10.39
CA MET A 162 -7.61 7.98 -10.40
C MET A 162 -7.98 9.44 -10.71
N GLY A 163 -7.00 10.34 -10.63
CA GLY A 163 -7.17 11.76 -10.93
C GLY A 163 -7.32 12.60 -9.67
N LYS A 164 -7.89 13.80 -9.83
CA LYS A 164 -8.16 14.71 -8.71
C LYS A 164 -9.24 14.14 -7.82
N ILE A 165 -9.05 14.25 -6.51
CA ILE A 165 -10.06 13.75 -5.57
C ILE A 165 -11.31 14.66 -5.63
N SER A 166 -12.48 14.04 -5.59
CA SER A 166 -13.77 14.70 -5.37
C SER A 166 -14.51 14.12 -4.17
N PHE A 167 -14.12 12.91 -3.75
CA PHE A 167 -14.64 12.21 -2.59
C PHE A 167 -13.56 11.25 -2.07
N PHE A 168 -13.33 11.23 -0.75
CA PHE A 168 -12.42 10.25 -0.13
C PHE A 168 -12.91 9.90 1.28
N LEU A 169 -13.33 8.65 1.48
CA LEU A 169 -13.80 8.12 2.78
C LEU A 169 -14.91 8.96 3.46
N GLY A 170 -15.84 9.50 2.67
CA GLY A 170 -16.93 10.32 3.19
C GLY A 170 -16.60 11.80 3.34
N LEU A 171 -15.42 12.24 2.87
CA LEU A 171 -14.97 13.63 2.82
C LEU A 171 -14.98 14.17 1.39
#